data_AF-A0A0G4M2C5-F1
#
_entry.id   AF-A0A0G4M2C5-F1
#
_cell.length_a   1.000
_cell.length_b   1.000
_cell.length_c   1.000
_cell.angle_alpha   90.00
_cell.angle_beta   90.00
_cell.angle_gamma   90.00
#
_symmetry.space_group_name_H-M   'P 1'
#
loop_
_entity.id
_entity.type
_entity.pdbx_description
1 polymer ?
#
loop_
_entity_poly.entity_id
_entity_poly.type
_entity_poly.pdbx_seq_one_letter_code
_entity_poly.pdbx_strand_id
1 'polypeptide(L)'
;MVLFETQALDTDKSNDDFFSDAKTGVQPVVGSGQMIYWQACTVKVFGTGKEVGQPVERVPQCDGQVLARKGVSLIFEIGRMKEV
;
A
#
# COMPACT_ATOMS: atom_id res chain seq x y z
N MET A 1 -7.85 -6.92 -16.24
CA MET A 1 -7.22 -5.61 -15.95
C MET A 1 -6.56 -5.76 -14.60
N VAL A 2 -5.23 -5.76 -14.55
CA VAL A 2 -4.50 -5.87 -13.28
C VAL A 2 -4.52 -4.48 -12.64
N LEU A 3 -5.31 -4.33 -11.58
CA LEU A 3 -5.51 -3.04 -10.92
C LEU A 3 -4.35 -2.70 -9.98
N PHE A 4 -3.55 -3.69 -9.59
CA PHE A 4 -2.52 -3.58 -8.57
C PHE A 4 -1.30 -4.40 -8.96
N GLU A 5 -0.15 -3.75 -9.15
CA GLU A 5 1.12 -4.41 -9.49
C GLU A 5 2.16 -4.00 -8.44
N THR A 6 2.30 -4.82 -7.39
CA THR A 6 3.30 -4.60 -6.36
C THR A 6 4.71 -4.71 -6.93
N GLN A 7 5.57 -3.81 -6.51
CA GLN A 7 6.99 -3.85 -6.79
C GLN A 7 7.76 -4.03 -5.49
N ALA A 8 8.96 -4.60 -5.58
CA ALA A 8 9.88 -4.60 -4.46
C ALA A 8 10.19 -3.17 -4.04
N LEU A 9 10.40 -2.96 -2.74
CA LEU A 9 10.78 -1.66 -2.21
C LEU A 9 12.16 -1.27 -2.73
N ASP A 10 12.29 -0.06 -3.27
CA ASP A 10 13.59 0.42 -3.75
C ASP A 10 14.60 0.50 -2.59
N THR A 11 15.87 0.15 -2.87
CA THR A 11 16.91 0.05 -1.83
C THR A 11 17.15 1.38 -1.10
N ASP A 12 17.06 2.51 -1.81
CA ASP A 12 17.20 3.86 -1.24
C ASP A 12 15.98 4.28 -0.38
N LYS A 13 14.87 3.55 -0.48
CA LYS A 13 13.66 3.75 0.32
C LYS A 13 13.54 2.76 1.46
N SER A 14 14.33 1.68 1.44
CA SER A 14 14.37 0.66 2.48
C SER A 14 15.25 1.06 3.67
N ASN A 15 14.98 2.20 4.29
CA ASN A 15 15.66 2.66 5.51
C ASN A 15 14.72 3.41 6.45
N ASP A 16 15.11 3.48 7.73
CA ASP A 16 14.29 4.09 8.78
C ASP A 16 14.12 5.60 8.61
N ASP A 17 15.09 6.30 8.03
CA ASP A 17 15.00 7.74 7.79
C ASP A 17 13.87 8.06 6.81
N PHE A 18 13.73 7.28 5.73
CA PHE A 18 12.65 7.43 4.77
C PHE A 18 11.27 7.19 5.41
N PHE A 19 11.17 6.25 6.35
CA PHE A 19 9.93 5.90 7.06
C PHE A 19 9.79 6.62 8.43
N SER A 20 10.61 7.63 8.73
CA SER A 20 10.62 8.30 10.04
C SER A 20 9.30 8.98 10.41
N ASP A 21 8.57 9.44 9.40
CA ASP A 21 7.24 10.08 9.46
C ASP A 21 6.12 9.18 8.94
N ALA A 22 6.40 7.88 8.74
CA ALA A 22 5.45 6.95 8.17
C ALA A 22 4.24 6.73 9.09
N LYS A 23 3.08 6.55 8.47
CA LYS A 23 1.86 6.15 9.17
C LYS A 23 2.01 4.71 9.62
N THR A 24 1.54 4.41 10.83
CA THR A 24 1.53 3.05 11.41
C THR A 24 0.11 2.56 11.63
N GLY A 25 -0.06 1.24 11.72
CA GLY A 25 -1.36 0.61 11.98
C GLY A 25 -2.22 0.44 10.72
N VAL A 26 -3.55 0.41 10.89
CA VAL A 26 -4.47 0.19 9.76
C VAL A 26 -4.67 1.50 8.99
N GLN A 27 -4.24 1.54 7.73
CA GLN A 27 -4.25 2.73 6.91
C GLN A 27 -5.00 2.49 5.59
N PRO A 28 -6.21 3.06 5.42
CA PRO A 28 -6.90 3.06 4.14
C PRO A 28 -6.33 4.14 3.22
N VAL A 29 -6.11 3.81 1.94
CA VAL A 29 -5.63 4.72 0.91
C VAL A 29 -6.45 4.56 -0.36
N VAL A 30 -6.97 5.66 -0.88
CA VAL A 30 -7.63 5.69 -2.20
C VAL A 30 -6.61 6.09 -3.25
N GLY A 31 -6.42 5.26 -4.27
CA GLY A 31 -5.51 5.53 -5.37
C GLY A 31 -5.96 6.76 -6.17
N SER A 32 -5.05 7.71 -6.33
CA SER A 32 -5.25 8.94 -7.10
C SER A 32 -4.13 9.22 -8.11
N GLY A 33 -3.12 8.35 -8.19
CA GLY A 33 -1.91 8.50 -9.00
C GLY A 33 -0.63 8.70 -8.18
N GLN A 34 -0.68 8.54 -6.86
CA GLN A 34 0.46 8.69 -5.95
C GLN A 34 1.28 7.40 -5.79
N MET A 35 2.54 7.53 -5.39
CA MET A 35 3.36 6.40 -4.98
C MET A 35 3.11 6.07 -3.52
N ILE A 36 2.97 4.78 -3.22
CA ILE A 36 2.86 4.30 -1.85
C ILE A 36 3.99 3.31 -1.60
N TYR A 37 4.65 3.48 -0.47
CA TYR A 37 5.73 2.65 0.03
C TYR A 37 5.31 2.04 1.35
N TRP A 38 5.66 0.79 1.60
CA TRP A 38 5.35 0.14 2.86
C TRP A 38 6.46 -0.81 3.32
N GLN A 39 6.53 -0.99 4.62
CA GLN A 39 7.40 -1.95 5.29
C GLN A 39 6.62 -2.79 6.28
N ALA A 40 6.79 -4.11 6.18
CA ALA A 40 6.14 -5.13 7.00
C ALA A 40 4.60 -4.98 7.04
N CYS A 41 3.98 -4.57 5.91
CA CYS A 41 2.53 -4.43 5.81
C CYS A 41 1.89 -5.64 5.13
N THR A 42 0.73 -6.05 5.63
CA THR A 42 -0.25 -6.81 4.84
C THR A 42 -1.08 -5.82 4.05
N VAL A 43 -1.28 -6.05 2.74
CA VAL A 43 -2.05 -5.15 1.88
C VAL A 43 -3.33 -5.83 1.39
N LYS A 44 -4.47 -5.18 1.60
CA LYS A 44 -5.76 -5.61 1.03
C LYS A 44 -6.14 -4.65 -0.08
N VAL A 45 -6.46 -5.20 -1.26
CA VAL A 45 -6.76 -4.42 -2.46
C VAL A 45 -8.25 -4.52 -2.76
N PHE A 46 -8.88 -3.37 -3.01
CA PHE A 46 -10.30 -3.24 -3.34
C PHE A 46 -10.48 -2.35 -4.57
N GLY A 47 -11.64 -2.47 -5.21
CA GLY A 47 -12.12 -1.37 -6.05
C GLY A 47 -12.61 -0.22 -5.15
N THR A 48 -12.36 1.02 -5.56
CA THR A 48 -12.81 2.20 -4.79
C THR A 48 -14.31 2.13 -4.48
N GLY A 49 -14.67 2.32 -3.21
CA GLY A 49 -16.05 2.26 -2.72
C GLY A 49 -16.56 0.84 -2.42
N LYS A 50 -15.69 -0.18 -2.47
CA LYS A 50 -16.03 -1.58 -2.18
C LYS A 50 -15.24 -2.16 -0.99
N GLU A 51 -14.72 -1.31 -0.11
CA GLU A 51 -13.84 -1.67 1.01
C GLU A 51 -14.54 -2.51 2.09
N VAL A 52 -15.88 -2.45 2.15
CA VAL A 52 -16.72 -3.25 3.08
C VAL A 52 -16.84 -4.72 2.63
N GLY A 53 -16.51 -5.02 1.37
CA GLY A 53 -16.64 -6.34 0.77
C GLY A 53 -15.39 -7.23 0.93
N GLN A 54 -15.34 -8.30 0.14
CA GLN A 54 -14.14 -9.12 0.03
C GLN A 54 -13.07 -8.39 -0.81
N PRO A 55 -11.81 -8.33 -0.35
CA PRO A 55 -10.74 -7.75 -1.17
C PRO A 55 -10.56 -8.57 -2.44
N VAL A 56 -10.29 -7.85 -3.53
CA VAL A 56 -9.97 -8.42 -4.85
C VAL A 56 -8.64 -9.17 -4.77
N GLU A 57 -7.72 -8.67 -3.95
CA GLU A 57 -6.40 -9.28 -3.74
C GLU A 57 -5.94 -9.04 -2.30
N ARG A 58 -5.18 -10.01 -1.78
CA ARG A 58 -4.48 -9.89 -0.50
C ARG A 58 -3.02 -10.17 -0.73
N VAL A 59 -2.19 -9.17 -0.47
CA VAL A 59 -0.74 -9.33 -0.45
C VAL A 59 -0.32 -9.65 0.97
N PRO A 60 0.35 -10.80 1.19
CA PRO A 60 0.84 -11.18 2.51
C PRO A 60 1.87 -10.16 3.02
N GLN A 61 2.16 -10.23 4.32
CA GLN A 61 3.07 -9.28 4.95
C GLN A 61 4.42 -9.21 4.23
N CYS A 62 4.73 -8.06 3.64
CA CYS A 62 5.97 -7.82 2.92
C CYS A 62 6.34 -6.33 2.93
N ASP A 63 7.52 -6.05 2.38
CA ASP A 63 7.92 -4.70 2.01
C ASP A 63 7.63 -4.51 0.53
N GLY A 64 7.27 -3.29 0.14
CA GLY A 64 7.03 -3.03 -1.26
C GLY A 64 6.63 -1.60 -1.55
N GLN A 65 6.37 -1.38 -2.83
CA GLN A 65 5.88 -0.12 -3.34
C GLN A 65 4.91 -0.33 -4.49
N VAL A 66 4.06 0.67 -4.72
CA VAL A 66 3.07 0.63 -5.80
C VAL A 66 2.69 2.04 -6.23
N LEU A 67 2.42 2.20 -7.53
CA LEU A 67 1.72 3.35 -8.05
C LEU A 67 0.21 3.12 -7.87
N ALA A 68 -0.41 3.81 -6.91
CA ALA A 68 -1.82 3.65 -6.60
C ALA A 68 -2.68 4.38 -7.62
N ARG A 69 -3.15 3.64 -8.64
CA ARG A 69 -3.96 4.19 -9.73
C ARG A 69 -5.39 4.50 -9.28
N LYS A 70 -6.02 5.46 -9.96
CA LYS A 70 -7.45 5.77 -9.77
C LYS A 70 -8.32 4.52 -9.94
N GLY A 71 -9.29 4.37 -9.05
CA GLY A 71 -10.21 3.21 -9.03
C GLY A 71 -9.76 2.06 -8.13
N VAL A 72 -8.60 2.19 -7.48
CA VAL A 72 -8.11 1.24 -6.48
C VAL A 72 -8.23 1.84 -5.08
N SER A 73 -8.54 1.00 -4.11
CA SER A 73 -8.49 1.32 -2.69
C SER A 73 -7.67 0.26 -1.98
N LEU A 74 -6.78 0.68 -1.10
CA LEU A 74 -5.81 -0.17 -0.42
C LEU A 74 -6.01 -0.03 1.08
N ILE A 75 -5.88 -1.13 1.81
CA ILE A 75 -5.80 -1.11 3.26
C ILE A 75 -4.48 -1.76 3.65
N PHE A 76 -3.60 -0.99 4.26
CA PHE A 76 -2.33 -1.45 4.82
C PHE A 76 -2.52 -1.79 6.29
N GLU A 77 -2.01 -2.92 6.75
CA GLU A 77 -2.16 -3.40 8.13
C GLU A 77 -0.79 -3.77 8.74
N ILE A 78 -0.67 -3.63 10.07
CA ILE A 78 0.47 -4.03 10.93
C ILE A 78 1.72 -3.13 10.81
N GLY A 79 2.17 -2.81 9.59
CA GLY A 79 3.47 -2.18 9.34
C GLY A 79 3.47 -0.65 9.26
N ARG A 80 4.49 -0.12 8.58
CA ARG A 80 4.69 1.31 8.27
C ARG A 80 4.32 1.57 6.81
N MET A 81 3.64 2.68 6.56
CA MET A 81 3.25 3.09 5.22
C MET A 81 3.50 4.58 5.00
N LYS A 82 4.00 4.93 3.82
CA LYS A 82 4.27 6.30 3.40
C LYS A 82 3.74 6.57 1.99
N GLU A 83 3.09 7.71 1.81
CA GLU A 83 2.56 8.20 0.54
C GLU A 83 3.42 9.36 0.05
N VAL A 84 3.73 9.39 -1.25
CA VAL A 84 4.52 10.45 -1.91
C VAL A 84 3.83 10.90 -3.19
#